data_AF-A0A975JJM9-F1
#
_entry.id   AF-A0A975JJM9-F1
#
_cell.length_a   1.000
_cell.length_b   1.000
_cell.length_c   1.000
_cell.angle_alpha   90.00
_cell.angle_beta   90.00
_cell.angle_gamma   90.00
#
_symmetry.space_group_name_H-M   'P 1'
#
loop_
_entity.id
_entity.type
_entity.pdbx_description
1 polymer ?
#
loop_
_entity_poly.entity_id
_entity_poly.type
_entity_poly.pdbx_seq_one_letter_code
_entity_poly.pdbx_strand_id
1 'polypeptide(L)'
;MRRPFALAALLALVPSLAACGLQPMYAGGSNAALPQGLAAVDVPAIPGRDGWLVRNALKDRLGVAGDTAPAYRLDVRLDDSLEALGVLNDDTISRERRILRARYQLIDLATGEILLDATSGADAGIDVVSSEYATIAAEQTALENLAEEVAERMATRIALTLRNHRNGPSGQ
;
A
#
# COMPACT_ATOMS: atom_id res chain seq x y z
N MET A 1 41.28 14.23 -44.42
CA MET A 1 41.03 15.09 -43.24
C MET A 1 39.54 15.36 -43.06
N ARG A 2 38.72 14.37 -42.66
CA ARG A 2 37.31 14.58 -42.32
C ARG A 2 36.87 13.43 -41.41
N ARG A 3 36.58 13.71 -40.13
CA ARG A 3 35.67 12.94 -39.22
C ARG A 3 35.70 13.30 -37.71
N PRO A 4 36.22 14.45 -37.20
CA PRO A 4 36.06 14.73 -35.77
C PRO A 4 34.63 15.15 -35.38
N PHE A 5 33.82 15.64 -36.34
CA PHE A 5 32.48 16.15 -36.08
C PHE A 5 31.42 15.05 -35.82
N ALA A 6 31.64 13.84 -36.35
CA ALA A 6 30.70 12.72 -36.15
C ALA A 6 30.79 12.10 -34.75
N LEU A 7 31.96 12.17 -34.10
CA LEU A 7 32.11 11.68 -32.72
C LEU A 7 31.47 12.63 -31.69
N ALA A 8 31.50 13.94 -31.94
CA ALA A 8 30.91 14.93 -31.03
C ALA A 8 29.38 14.84 -30.97
N ALA A 9 28.72 14.50 -32.08
CA ALA A 9 27.27 14.32 -32.13
C ALA A 9 26.79 13.06 -31.38
N LEU A 10 27.63 12.02 -31.30
CA LEU A 10 27.29 10.78 -30.58
C LEU A 10 27.45 10.93 -29.05
N LEU A 11 28.38 11.77 -28.59
CA LEU A 11 28.64 11.99 -27.15
C LEU A 11 27.58 12.89 -26.50
N ALA A 12 26.95 13.79 -27.26
CA ALA A 12 25.88 14.66 -26.77
C ALA A 12 24.51 13.97 -26.60
N LEU A 13 24.33 12.76 -27.16
CA LEU A 13 23.08 12.00 -27.08
C LEU A 13 23.00 11.06 -25.84
N VAL A 14 24.13 10.84 -25.15
CA VAL A 14 24.20 9.97 -23.97
C VAL A 14 23.44 10.51 -22.74
N PRO A 15 23.47 11.82 -22.41
CA PRO A 15 22.75 12.33 -21.24
C PRO A 15 21.22 12.37 -21.42
N SER A 16 20.70 12.34 -22.66
CA SER A 16 19.25 12.29 -22.91
C SER A 16 18.57 10.99 -22.49
N LEU A 17 19.32 9.90 -22.24
CA LEU A 17 18.74 8.64 -21.75
C LEU A 17 18.56 8.61 -20.21
N ALA A 18 19.25 9.49 -19.47
CA ALA A 18 19.09 9.59 -18.01
C ALA A 18 17.93 10.51 -17.58
N ALA A 19 17.20 11.10 -18.53
CA ALA A 19 16.15 12.08 -18.28
C ALA A 19 14.82 11.49 -17.75
N CYS A 20 14.69 10.16 -17.60
CA CYS A 20 13.49 9.57 -17.02
C CYS A 20 13.30 9.87 -15.52
N GLY A 21 14.31 10.42 -14.82
CA GLY A 21 14.15 10.96 -13.46
C GLY A 21 13.63 9.98 -12.41
N LEU A 22 13.70 8.66 -12.68
CA LEU A 22 13.23 7.61 -11.80
C LEU A 22 14.08 7.56 -10.53
N GLN A 23 13.54 8.09 -9.43
CA GLN A 23 14.20 8.07 -8.14
C GLN A 23 13.68 6.89 -7.30
N PRO A 24 14.53 5.90 -6.95
CA PRO A 24 14.10 4.75 -6.17
C PRO A 24 13.54 5.17 -4.80
N MET A 25 12.37 4.62 -4.44
CA MET A 25 11.69 5.00 -3.20
C MET A 25 12.41 4.45 -1.97
N TYR A 26 12.94 3.23 -2.09
CA TYR A 26 13.51 2.42 -1.01
C TYR A 26 15.04 2.27 -1.06
N ALA A 27 15.72 2.78 -2.09
CA ALA A 27 17.18 2.68 -2.14
C ALA A 27 17.82 3.68 -1.16
N GLY A 28 18.70 3.17 -0.30
CA GLY A 28 19.46 3.95 0.69
C GLY A 28 20.29 5.04 0.00
N GLY A 29 19.87 6.28 0.18
CA GLY A 29 20.46 7.49 -0.39
C GLY A 29 19.93 8.72 0.37
N SER A 30 19.56 9.81 -0.31
CA SER A 30 18.87 10.96 0.33
C SER A 30 17.57 10.59 1.08
N ASN A 31 17.05 9.40 0.83
CA ASN A 31 15.87 8.82 1.46
C ASN A 31 16.19 7.85 2.62
N ALA A 32 17.45 7.75 3.07
CA ALA A 32 17.86 6.80 4.11
C ALA A 32 17.15 6.96 5.47
N ALA A 33 16.45 8.09 5.70
CA ALA A 33 15.61 8.36 6.88
C ALA A 33 14.11 7.99 6.69
N LEU A 34 13.69 7.56 5.50
CA LEU A 34 12.30 7.14 5.22
C LEU A 34 11.96 5.78 5.86
N PRO A 35 12.85 4.75 5.82
CA PRO A 35 12.60 3.48 6.49
C PRO A 35 12.35 3.63 8.00
N GLN A 36 13.03 4.57 8.67
CA GLN A 36 12.88 4.85 10.10
C GLN A 36 11.56 5.59 10.37
N GLY A 37 11.17 6.52 9.50
CA GLY A 37 9.86 7.16 9.59
C GLY A 37 8.71 6.16 9.44
N LEU A 38 8.88 5.15 8.58
CA LEU A 38 7.91 4.05 8.42
C LEU A 38 7.90 3.11 9.64
N ALA A 39 9.07 2.78 10.19
CA ALA A 39 9.16 1.95 11.40
C ALA A 39 8.63 2.65 12.66
N ALA A 40 8.52 3.98 12.66
CA ALA A 40 7.93 4.77 13.74
C ALA A 40 6.39 4.90 13.65
N VAL A 41 5.74 4.22 12.69
CA VAL A 41 4.27 4.18 12.59
C VAL A 41 3.74 3.06 13.48
N ASP A 42 3.04 3.43 14.55
CA ASP A 42 2.27 2.48 15.35
C ASP A 42 0.98 2.08 14.63
N VAL A 43 0.70 0.78 14.62
CA VAL A 43 -0.53 0.21 14.06
C VAL A 43 -1.28 -0.49 15.20
N PRO A 44 -2.27 0.20 15.80
CA PRO A 44 -3.13 -0.36 16.85
C PRO A 44 -3.86 -1.62 16.39
N ALA A 45 -4.42 -2.36 17.34
CA ALA A 45 -5.26 -3.52 17.02
C ALA A 45 -6.50 -3.08 16.23
N ILE A 46 -6.73 -3.74 15.09
CA ILE A 46 -7.93 -3.58 14.29
C ILE A 46 -8.84 -4.76 14.61
N PRO A 47 -10.12 -4.55 14.98
CA PRO A 47 -11.02 -5.63 15.35
C PRO A 47 -11.32 -6.55 14.15
N GLY A 48 -11.62 -7.82 14.44
CA GLY A 48 -11.97 -8.81 13.43
C GLY A 48 -10.78 -9.59 12.86
N ARG A 49 -11.09 -10.65 12.09
CA ARG A 49 -10.06 -11.47 11.41
C ARG A 49 -9.39 -10.67 10.29
N ASP A 50 -10.19 -9.99 9.48
CA ASP A 50 -9.78 -9.02 8.47
C ASP A 50 -8.87 -7.94 9.09
N GLY A 51 -9.25 -7.42 10.26
CA GLY A 51 -8.44 -6.47 11.04
C GLY A 51 -7.07 -7.02 11.41
N TRP A 52 -7.02 -8.25 11.92
CA TRP A 52 -5.76 -8.91 12.24
C TRP A 52 -4.88 -9.14 11.00
N LEU A 53 -5.46 -9.59 9.89
CA LEU A 53 -4.75 -9.82 8.62
C LEU A 53 -4.15 -8.53 8.08
N VAL A 54 -4.95 -7.46 7.96
CA VAL A 54 -4.49 -6.16 7.47
C VAL A 54 -3.43 -5.58 8.39
N ARG A 55 -3.61 -5.68 9.72
CA ARG A 55 -2.63 -5.20 10.69
C ARG A 55 -1.28 -5.90 10.53
N ASN A 56 -1.26 -7.22 10.40
CA ASN A 56 0.00 -7.95 10.22
C ASN A 56 0.67 -7.58 8.89
N ALA A 57 -0.10 -7.56 7.80
CA ALA A 57 0.40 -7.15 6.50
C ALA A 57 0.98 -5.72 6.51
N LEU A 58 0.36 -4.79 7.26
CA LEU A 58 0.88 -3.43 7.48
C LEU A 58 2.16 -3.45 8.31
N LYS A 59 2.21 -4.20 9.42
CA LYS A 59 3.40 -4.30 10.26
C LYS A 59 4.60 -4.85 9.49
N ASP A 60 4.39 -5.87 8.66
CA ASP A 60 5.45 -6.46 7.84
C ASP A 60 6.01 -5.44 6.82
N ARG A 61 5.15 -4.59 6.28
CA ARG A 61 5.51 -3.56 5.28
C ARG A 61 6.12 -2.29 5.90
N LEU A 62 5.71 -1.92 7.12
CA LEU A 62 6.15 -0.71 7.81
C LEU A 62 7.36 -0.95 8.73
N GLY A 63 7.48 -2.14 9.32
CA GLY A 63 8.50 -2.52 10.30
C GLY A 63 9.92 -2.75 9.76
N VAL A 64 10.26 -2.15 8.62
CA VAL A 64 11.51 -2.43 7.86
C VAL A 64 12.79 -2.07 8.64
N ALA A 65 12.70 -1.19 9.65
CA ALA A 65 13.88 -0.72 10.42
C ALA A 65 13.92 -1.20 11.89
N GLY A 66 13.06 -2.16 12.29
CA GLY A 66 13.01 -2.68 13.66
C GLY A 66 12.20 -1.82 14.64
N ASP A 67 12.27 -2.13 15.94
CA ASP A 67 11.53 -1.42 16.98
C ASP A 67 12.08 0.01 17.18
N THR A 68 11.31 0.99 16.72
CA THR A 68 11.55 2.42 16.93
C THR A 68 10.43 2.98 17.82
N ALA A 69 10.74 3.98 18.64
CA ALA A 69 9.69 4.67 19.40
C ALA A 69 8.64 5.24 18.44
N PRO A 70 7.33 5.01 18.69
CA PRO A 70 6.29 5.44 17.77
C PRO A 70 6.22 6.97 17.73
N ALA A 71 6.32 7.53 16.53
CA ALA A 71 6.16 8.96 16.25
C ALA A 71 4.82 9.26 15.58
N TYR A 72 4.25 8.27 14.89
CA TYR A 72 2.97 8.37 14.21
C TYR A 72 2.03 7.26 14.69
N ARG A 73 0.73 7.52 14.67
CA ARG A 73 -0.31 6.51 14.89
C ARG A 73 -1.18 6.36 13.65
N LEU A 74 -1.42 5.11 13.24
CA LEU A 74 -2.28 4.78 12.12
C LEU A 74 -3.63 4.25 12.62
N ASP A 75 -4.66 5.09 12.62
CA ASP A 75 -6.01 4.67 13.00
C ASP A 75 -6.72 4.10 11.76
N VAL A 76 -7.13 2.83 11.80
CA VAL A 76 -7.75 2.12 10.66
C VAL A 76 -9.14 1.63 11.01
N ARG A 77 -10.09 1.82 10.10
CA ARG A 77 -11.43 1.21 10.12
C ARG A 77 -11.65 0.43 8.83
N LEU A 78 -12.03 -0.84 8.99
CA LEU A 78 -12.30 -1.73 7.88
C LEU A 78 -13.80 -1.89 7.65
N ASP A 79 -14.16 -2.10 6.40
CA ASP A 79 -15.49 -2.48 5.92
C ASP A 79 -15.28 -3.61 4.91
N ASP A 80 -15.84 -4.79 5.23
CA ASP A 80 -15.73 -6.02 4.44
C ASP A 80 -17.14 -6.46 4.04
N SER A 81 -17.35 -6.65 2.75
CA SER A 81 -18.63 -7.08 2.19
C SER A 81 -18.45 -8.23 1.21
N LEU A 82 -19.44 -9.11 1.18
CA LEU A 82 -19.54 -10.20 0.22
C LEU A 82 -20.85 -10.04 -0.57
N GLU A 83 -20.72 -9.86 -1.89
CA GLU A 83 -21.83 -9.57 -2.79
C GLU A 83 -22.02 -10.71 -3.79
N ALA A 84 -23.25 -11.18 -3.97
CA ALA A 84 -23.58 -12.13 -5.03
C ALA A 84 -23.68 -11.41 -6.38
N LEU A 85 -22.89 -11.84 -7.38
CA LEU A 85 -22.84 -11.21 -8.71
C LEU A 85 -23.37 -12.08 -9.85
N GLY A 86 -23.31 -13.40 -9.71
CA GLY A 86 -23.84 -14.34 -10.70
C GLY A 86 -24.99 -15.14 -10.10
N VAL A 87 -26.20 -14.97 -10.61
CA VAL A 87 -27.38 -15.78 -10.24
C VAL A 87 -27.84 -16.53 -11.49
N LEU A 88 -27.92 -17.85 -11.41
CA LEU A 88 -28.44 -18.70 -12.48
C LEU A 88 -29.98 -18.63 -12.56
N ASN A 89 -30.55 -19.16 -13.63
CA ASN A 89 -32.02 -19.18 -13.82
C ASN A 89 -32.78 -20.01 -12.76
N ASP A 90 -32.06 -20.79 -11.97
CA ASP A 90 -32.58 -21.59 -10.85
C ASP A 90 -32.27 -20.95 -9.48
N ASP A 91 -31.92 -19.66 -9.45
CA ASP A 91 -31.51 -18.88 -8.27
C ASP A 91 -30.21 -19.35 -7.60
N THR A 92 -29.42 -20.21 -8.24
CA THR A 92 -28.10 -20.61 -7.73
C THR A 92 -27.08 -19.48 -7.92
N ILE A 93 -26.37 -19.09 -6.84
CA ILE A 93 -25.25 -18.16 -6.94
C ILE A 93 -24.06 -18.89 -7.57
N SER A 94 -23.58 -18.40 -8.73
CA SER A 94 -22.42 -18.96 -9.43
C SER A 94 -21.14 -18.17 -9.18
N ARG A 95 -21.26 -16.92 -8.74
CA ARG A 95 -20.12 -16.03 -8.50
C ARG A 95 -20.43 -14.97 -7.46
N GLU A 96 -19.48 -14.76 -6.56
CA GLU A 96 -19.49 -13.73 -5.54
C GLU A 96 -18.33 -12.75 -5.77
N ARG A 97 -18.42 -11.59 -5.14
CA ARG A 97 -17.35 -10.61 -5.05
C ARG A 97 -17.21 -10.17 -3.62
N ARG A 98 -16.02 -10.37 -3.08
CA ARG A 98 -15.63 -9.83 -1.78
C ARG A 98 -14.97 -8.47 -1.98
N ILE A 99 -15.36 -7.50 -1.17
CA ILE A 99 -14.86 -6.12 -1.24
C ILE A 99 -14.33 -5.76 0.14
N LEU A 100 -13.04 -5.39 0.20
CA LEU A 100 -12.41 -4.91 1.42
C LEU A 100 -12.07 -3.43 1.25
N ARG A 101 -12.59 -2.59 2.14
CA ARG A 101 -12.30 -1.15 2.22
C ARG A 101 -11.67 -0.82 3.55
N ALA A 102 -10.66 0.02 3.52
CA ALA A 102 -9.96 0.56 4.69
C ALA A 102 -10.00 2.08 4.63
N ARG A 103 -10.66 2.70 5.61
CA ARG A 103 -10.52 4.14 5.89
C ARG A 103 -9.52 4.32 6.99
N TYR A 104 -8.55 5.20 6.79
CA TYR A 104 -7.44 5.33 7.73
C TYR A 104 -6.94 6.76 7.85
N GLN A 105 -6.41 7.05 9.03
CA GLN A 105 -5.80 8.33 9.36
C GLN A 105 -4.39 8.12 9.91
N LEU A 106 -3.42 8.87 9.38
CA LEU A 106 -2.06 8.96 9.93
C LEU A 106 -1.97 10.21 10.79
N ILE A 107 -1.65 10.04 12.07
CA ILE A 107 -1.63 11.11 13.07
C ILE A 107 -0.20 11.26 13.59
N ASP A 108 0.30 12.50 13.64
CA ASP A 108 1.55 12.83 14.32
C ASP A 108 1.30 12.86 15.84
N LEU A 109 2.06 12.07 16.60
CA LEU A 109 1.89 11.97 18.06
C LEU A 109 2.44 13.19 18.82
N ALA A 110 3.35 13.96 18.23
CA ALA A 110 3.93 15.15 18.85
C ALA A 110 2.98 16.35 18.73
N THR A 111 2.34 16.53 17.57
CA THR A 111 1.47 17.70 17.30
C THR A 111 -0.02 17.38 17.39
N GLY A 112 -0.41 16.11 17.24
CA GLY A 112 -1.80 15.69 17.11
C GLY A 112 -2.40 15.95 15.72
N GLU A 113 -1.59 16.39 14.75
CA GLU A 113 -2.05 16.71 13.39
C GLU A 113 -2.35 15.44 12.58
N ILE A 114 -3.42 15.48 11.78
CA ILE A 114 -3.75 14.43 10.81
C ILE A 114 -2.96 14.70 9.53
N LEU A 115 -1.90 13.93 9.33
CA LEU A 115 -1.02 14.03 8.16
C LEU A 115 -1.64 13.41 6.90
N LEU A 116 -2.54 12.44 7.08
CA LEU A 116 -3.23 11.73 6.00
C LEU A 116 -4.61 11.30 6.48
N ASP A 117 -5.64 11.58 5.70
CA ASP A 117 -6.96 10.92 5.77
C ASP A 117 -7.27 10.38 4.38
N ALA A 118 -7.37 9.06 4.26
CA ALA A 118 -7.55 8.40 2.98
C ALA A 118 -8.37 7.12 3.11
N THR A 119 -8.85 6.66 1.96
CA THR A 119 -9.50 5.37 1.82
C THR A 119 -8.78 4.57 0.74
N SER A 120 -8.45 3.32 1.06
CA SER A 120 -7.89 2.34 0.14
C SER A 120 -8.77 1.10 0.20
N GLY A 121 -8.91 0.40 -0.91
CA GLY A 121 -9.72 -0.82 -0.94
C GLY A 121 -9.39 -1.66 -2.15
N ALA A 122 -9.74 -2.93 -2.08
CA ALA A 122 -9.58 -3.90 -3.16
C ALA A 122 -10.82 -4.80 -3.21
N ASP A 123 -10.93 -5.60 -4.26
CA ASP A 123 -12.01 -6.57 -4.40
C ASP A 123 -11.56 -7.81 -5.17
N ALA A 124 -12.16 -8.95 -4.84
CA ALA A 124 -11.82 -10.25 -5.40
C ALA A 124 -13.10 -11.01 -5.78
N GLY A 125 -13.12 -11.59 -6.98
CA GLY A 125 -14.18 -12.47 -7.42
C GLY A 125 -13.95 -13.90 -6.96
N ILE A 126 -15.00 -14.58 -6.52
CA ILE A 126 -14.98 -15.95 -6.02
C ILE A 126 -16.00 -16.77 -6.81
N ASP A 127 -15.58 -17.90 -7.37
CA ASP A 127 -16.48 -18.81 -8.06
C ASP A 127 -17.10 -19.77 -7.03
N VAL A 128 -18.43 -19.84 -7.02
CA VAL A 128 -19.18 -20.72 -6.12
C VAL A 128 -19.29 -22.08 -6.78
N VAL A 129 -18.73 -23.10 -6.13
CA VAL A 129 -18.70 -24.49 -6.64
C VAL A 129 -19.58 -25.39 -5.80
N SER A 130 -19.83 -26.61 -6.27
CA SER A 130 -20.71 -27.58 -5.59
C SER A 130 -20.23 -28.01 -4.20
N SER A 131 -18.94 -27.83 -3.90
CA SER A 131 -18.38 -28.09 -2.58
C SER A 131 -18.39 -26.81 -1.74
N GLU A 132 -19.25 -26.78 -0.73
CA GLU A 132 -19.34 -25.65 0.21
C GLU A 132 -18.00 -25.37 0.90
N TYR A 133 -17.25 -26.42 1.28
CA TYR A 133 -15.92 -26.26 1.86
C TYR A 133 -14.95 -25.56 0.89
N ALA A 134 -15.00 -25.89 -0.40
CA ALA A 134 -14.14 -25.27 -1.39
C ALA A 134 -14.47 -23.78 -1.58
N THR A 135 -15.75 -23.42 -1.54
CA THR A 135 -16.21 -22.02 -1.56
C THR A 135 -15.72 -21.26 -0.33
N ILE A 136 -15.91 -21.81 0.87
CA ILE A 136 -15.43 -21.18 2.12
C ILE A 136 -13.90 -21.01 2.10
N ALA A 137 -13.16 -22.02 1.64
CA ALA A 137 -11.71 -21.93 1.51
C ALA A 137 -11.30 -20.81 0.53
N ALA A 138 -11.99 -20.69 -0.60
CA ALA A 138 -11.76 -19.62 -1.57
C ALA A 138 -12.07 -18.23 -1.01
N GLU A 139 -13.16 -18.06 -0.24
CA GLU A 139 -13.48 -16.81 0.46
C GLU A 139 -12.39 -16.39 1.45
N GLN A 140 -11.82 -17.35 2.18
CA GLN A 140 -10.75 -17.10 3.14
C GLN A 140 -9.45 -16.69 2.45
N THR A 141 -9.06 -17.41 1.39
CA THR A 141 -7.92 -17.04 0.55
C THR A 141 -8.12 -15.67 -0.09
N ALA A 142 -9.34 -15.35 -0.54
CA ALA A 142 -9.66 -14.04 -1.06
C ALA A 142 -9.46 -12.95 0.00
N LEU A 143 -9.91 -13.16 1.25
CA LEU A 143 -9.69 -12.21 2.33
C LEU A 143 -8.20 -11.99 2.64
N GLU A 144 -7.42 -13.06 2.68
CA GLU A 144 -5.97 -12.99 2.92
C GLU A 144 -5.26 -12.17 1.83
N ASN A 145 -5.57 -12.44 0.57
CA ASN A 145 -5.03 -11.68 -0.57
C ASN A 145 -5.48 -10.21 -0.57
N LEU A 146 -6.75 -9.95 -0.24
CA LEU A 146 -7.28 -8.58 -0.14
C LEU A 146 -6.60 -7.80 0.98
N ALA A 147 -6.32 -8.43 2.11
CA ALA A 147 -5.62 -7.79 3.22
C ALA A 147 -4.19 -7.38 2.83
N GLU A 148 -3.47 -8.26 2.13
CA GLU A 148 -2.15 -7.98 1.55
C GLU A 148 -2.18 -6.77 0.60
N GLU A 149 -3.12 -6.76 -0.35
CA GLU A 149 -3.24 -5.71 -1.36
C GLU A 149 -3.63 -4.35 -0.75
N VAL A 150 -4.60 -4.34 0.17
CA VAL A 150 -5.02 -3.13 0.86
C VAL A 150 -3.87 -2.57 1.71
N ALA A 151 -3.15 -3.42 2.44
CA ALA A 151 -1.99 -3.02 3.23
C ALA A 151 -0.86 -2.43 2.35
N GLU A 152 -0.60 -3.00 1.17
CA GLU A 152 0.38 -2.46 0.22
C GLU A 152 0.01 -1.06 -0.28
N ARG A 153 -1.25 -0.87 -0.68
CA ARG A 153 -1.76 0.43 -1.12
C ARG A 153 -1.66 1.48 0.00
N MET A 154 -2.01 1.10 1.22
CA MET A 154 -1.88 1.95 2.41
C MET A 154 -0.42 2.32 2.69
N ALA A 155 0.48 1.34 2.76
CA ALA A 155 1.90 1.55 3.05
C ALA A 155 2.56 2.47 2.00
N THR A 156 2.23 2.29 0.73
CA THR A 156 2.70 3.17 -0.35
C THR A 156 2.23 4.61 -0.15
N ARG A 157 0.94 4.81 0.16
CA ARG A 157 0.37 6.14 0.42
C ARG A 157 1.03 6.83 1.63
N ILE A 158 1.25 6.08 2.70
CA ILE A 158 1.92 6.54 3.92
C ILE A 158 3.36 6.97 3.59
N ALA A 159 4.10 6.12 2.89
CA ALA A 159 5.49 6.41 2.54
C ALA A 159 5.64 7.65 1.66
N LEU A 160 4.72 7.85 0.70
CA LEU A 160 4.65 9.06 -0.11
C LEU A 160 4.33 10.29 0.74
N THR A 161 3.41 10.18 1.68
CA THR A 161 3.02 11.29 2.57
C THR A 161 4.18 11.71 3.47
N LEU A 162 4.84 10.74 4.12
CA LEU A 162 5.99 11.01 4.99
C LEU A 162 7.18 11.61 4.22
N ARG A 163 7.41 11.16 2.97
CA ARG A 163 8.40 11.78 2.08
C ARG A 163 8.07 13.23 1.78
N ASN A 164 6.82 13.52 1.41
CA ASN A 164 6.41 14.87 1.05
C ASN A 164 6.45 15.81 2.24
N HIS A 165 6.03 15.35 3.42
CA HIS A 165 6.09 16.14 4.64
C HIS A 165 7.53 16.50 5.01
N ARG A 166 8.48 15.58 4.82
CA ARG A 166 9.91 15.86 5.02
C ARG A 166 10.50 16.86 4.02
N ASN A 167 9.96 16.91 2.81
CA ASN A 167 10.41 17.81 1.75
C ASN A 167 9.63 19.15 1.74
N GLY A 168 8.56 19.27 2.53
CA GLY A 168 7.84 20.52 2.78
C GLY A 168 8.70 21.49 3.60
N PRO A 169 8.49 22.80 3.48
CA PRO A 169 9.49 23.80 3.86
C PRO A 169 9.79 23.75 5.36
N SER A 170 10.98 23.24 5.68
CA SER A 170 11.72 23.64 6.88
C SER A 170 12.03 25.13 6.77
N GLY A 171 11.12 25.97 7.27
CA GLY A 171 11.30 27.41 7.38
C GLY A 171 10.15 28.21 6.83
N GLN A 172 9.21 28.54 7.72
CA GLN A 172 8.84 29.95 7.99
C GLN A 172 8.70 30.10 9.51
#